data_AF-A0A353YH45-F1
#
_entry.id   AF-A0A353YH45-F1
#
_cell.length_a   1.000
_cell.length_b   1.000
_cell.length_c   1.000
_cell.angle_alpha   90.00
_cell.angle_beta   90.00
_cell.angle_gamma   90.00
#
_symmetry.space_group_name_H-M   'P 1'
#
loop_
_entity.id
_entity.type
_entity.pdbx_description
1 polymer ?
#
loop_
_entity_poly.entity_id
_entity_poly.type
_entity_poly.pdbx_seq_one_letter_code
_entity_poly.pdbx_strand_id
1 'polypeptide(L)' 'GAFYVYPSCVGTIGKTTRGGKTIGNDEAFATALLEEEGVAVVHGAAFGLSPFFRISYATGIQALEEACRRIQRFCGNLS' A
#
# COMPACT_ATOMS: atom_id res chain seq x y z
N GLY A 1 5.25 20.29 9.82
CA GLY A 1 5.11 19.09 8.96
C GLY A 1 3.77 18.44 9.24
N ALA A 2 3.26 17.63 8.32
CA ALA A 2 2.03 16.86 8.53
C ALA A 2 2.33 15.52 9.23
N PHE A 3 1.34 14.62 9.32
CA PHE A 3 1.46 13.27 9.86
C PHE A 3 1.23 12.19 8.79
N TYR A 4 1.67 12.48 7.55
CA TYR A 4 1.48 11.62 6.38
C TYR A 4 2.77 11.40 5.60
N VAL A 5 2.93 10.21 5.03
CA VAL A 5 3.91 9.92 3.98
C VAL A 5 3.20 9.47 2.70
N TYR A 6 3.83 9.73 1.55
CA TYR A 6 3.36 9.33 0.22
C TYR A 6 4.42 8.45 -0.49
N PRO A 7 4.53 7.16 -0.12
CA PRO A 7 5.32 6.20 -0.89
C PRO A 7 4.75 5.98 -2.30
N SER A 8 5.65 5.73 -3.25
CA SER A 8 5.29 5.27 -4.59
C SER A 8 5.09 3.75 -4.59
N CYS A 9 4.06 3.28 -5.30
CA CYS A 9 3.90 1.85 -5.62
C CYS A 9 4.16 1.56 -7.11
N VAL A 10 4.87 2.44 -7.84
CA VAL A 10 5.15 2.26 -9.27
C VAL A 10 5.80 0.91 -9.59
N GLY A 11 6.67 0.41 -8.72
CA GLY A 11 7.36 -0.88 -8.89
C GLY A 11 6.49 -2.12 -8.67
N THR A 12 5.22 -1.95 -8.31
CA THR A 12 4.24 -3.04 -8.18
C THR A 12 3.22 -3.07 -9.30
N ILE A 13 3.15 -2.03 -10.13
CA ILE A 13 2.21 -1.96 -11.26
C ILE A 13 2.53 -3.06 -12.28
N GLY A 14 1.50 -3.78 -12.70
CA GLY A 14 1.59 -4.94 -13.60
C GLY A 14 1.91 -6.26 -12.90
N LYS A 15 2.28 -6.26 -11.62
CA LYS A 15 2.53 -7.49 -10.85
C LYS A 15 1.24 -8.17 -10.42
N THR A 16 1.34 -9.45 -10.08
CA THR A 16 0.21 -10.26 -9.61
C THR A 16 0.35 -10.56 -8.12
N THR A 17 -0.74 -10.43 -7.36
CA THR A 17 -0.80 -10.75 -5.94
C THR A 17 -0.86 -12.27 -5.72
N ARG A 18 -0.65 -12.71 -4.48
CA ARG A 18 -0.77 -14.14 -4.13
C ARG A 18 -2.19 -14.65 -4.35
N GLY A 19 -3.20 -13.80 -4.20
CA GLY A 19 -4.59 -14.08 -4.51
C GLY A 19 -4.92 -14.10 -6.01
N GLY A 20 -3.94 -13.88 -6.90
CA GLY A 20 -4.13 -13.89 -8.35
C GLY A 20 -4.67 -12.60 -8.95
N LYS A 21 -4.71 -11.49 -8.19
CA LYS A 21 -5.15 -10.19 -8.69
C LYS A 21 -4.00 -9.43 -9.33
N THR A 22 -4.20 -8.83 -10.50
CA THR A 22 -3.20 -7.96 -11.12
C THR A 22 -3.31 -6.54 -10.57
N ILE A 23 -2.18 -5.94 -10.19
CA ILE A 23 -2.10 -4.55 -9.71
C ILE A 23 -2.04 -3.62 -10.92
N GLY A 24 -3.19 -3.15 -11.38
CA GLY A 24 -3.28 -2.23 -12.53
C GLY A 24 -3.00 -0.76 -12.18
N ASN A 25 -3.28 -0.35 -10.94
CA ASN A 25 -3.13 1.02 -10.45
C ASN A 25 -2.96 1.04 -8.92
N ASP A 26 -2.85 2.23 -8.33
CA ASP A 26 -2.71 2.44 -6.89
C ASP A 26 -3.98 2.12 -6.08
N GLU A 27 -5.17 2.22 -6.67
CA GLU A 27 -6.42 1.76 -6.03
C GLU A 27 -6.45 0.23 -5.88
N ALA A 28 -6.06 -0.50 -6.94
CA ALA A 28 -5.93 -1.94 -6.92
C ALA A 28 -4.86 -2.39 -5.90
N PHE A 29 -3.73 -1.67 -5.83
CA PHE A 29 -2.71 -1.91 -4.81
C PHE A 29 -3.27 -1.73 -3.39
N ALA A 30 -3.95 -0.61 -3.11
CA ALA A 30 -4.51 -0.31 -1.79
C ALA A 30 -5.57 -1.35 -1.37
N THR A 31 -6.40 -1.78 -2.32
CA THR A 31 -7.45 -2.78 -2.09
C THR A 31 -6.85 -4.15 -1.78
N ALA A 32 -5.91 -4.61 -2.60
CA ALA A 32 -5.25 -5.90 -2.41
C ALA A 32 -4.44 -5.95 -1.10
N LEU A 33 -3.75 -4.86 -0.75
CA LEU A 33 -3.03 -4.75 0.51
C LEU A 33 -3.98 -4.86 1.71
N LEU A 34 -5.16 -4.23 1.64
CA LEU A 34 -6.18 -4.33 2.68
C LEU A 34 -6.72 -5.76 2.78
N GLU A 35 -7.05 -6.40 1.67
CA GLU A 35 -7.64 -7.74 1.65
C GLU A 35 -6.65 -8.83 2.09
N GLU A 36 -5.39 -8.77 1.66
CA GLU A 36 -4.41 -9.83 1.92
C GLU A 36 -3.66 -9.65 3.24
N GLU A 37 -3.45 -8.41 3.69
CA GLU A 37 -2.65 -8.11 4.88
C GLU A 37 -3.41 -7.35 5.97
N GLY A 38 -4.63 -6.87 5.70
CA GLY A 38 -5.40 -6.08 6.66
C GLY A 38 -4.82 -4.69 6.90
N VAL A 39 -4.07 -4.12 5.94
CA VAL A 39 -3.49 -2.77 6.06
C VAL A 39 -4.26 -1.78 5.19
N ALA A 40 -5.03 -0.90 5.82
CA ALA A 40 -5.79 0.13 5.14
C ALA A 40 -4.91 1.35 4.81
N VAL A 41 -4.87 1.73 3.53
CA VAL A 41 -4.21 2.93 3.02
C VAL A 41 -5.13 3.67 2.03
N VAL A 42 -4.85 4.93 1.75
CA VAL A 42 -5.60 5.68 0.72
C VAL A 42 -4.77 5.77 -0.54
N HIS A 43 -5.31 5.33 -1.67
CA HIS A 43 -4.65 5.43 -2.97
C HIS A 43 -4.44 6.90 -3.37
N GLY A 44 -3.36 7.16 -4.09
CA GLY A 44 -2.88 8.50 -4.41
C GLY A 44 -3.71 9.20 -5.47
N ALA A 45 -4.39 8.45 -6.35
CA ALA A 45 -5.32 9.00 -7.34
C ALA A 45 -6.42 9.87 -6.70
N ALA A 46 -6.87 9.55 -5.48
CA ALA A 46 -7.81 10.37 -4.70
C ALA A 46 -7.29 11.78 -4.37
N PHE A 47 -5.97 12.00 -4.52
CA PHE A 47 -5.29 13.28 -4.29
C PHE A 47 -4.57 13.80 -5.55
N GLY A 48 -4.86 13.23 -6.73
CA GLY A 48 -4.22 13.61 -7.99
C GLY A 48 -2.76 13.16 -8.12
N LEU A 49 -2.31 12.19 -7.32
CA LEU A 49 -0.92 11.71 -7.31
C LEU A 49 -0.87 10.17 -7.42
N SER A 50 -1.07 9.64 -8.62
CA SER A 50 -0.93 8.22 -8.92
C SER A 50 0.44 7.92 -9.56
N PRO A 51 1.08 6.75 -9.35
CA PRO A 51 0.67 5.63 -8.50
C PRO A 51 1.36 5.68 -7.13
N PHE A 52 0.81 6.48 -6.22
CA PHE A 52 1.28 6.61 -4.84
C PHE A 52 0.18 6.15 -3.89
N PHE A 53 0.48 6.04 -2.61
CA PHE A 53 -0.53 5.82 -1.57
C PHE A 53 -0.15 6.57 -0.31
N ARG A 54 -1.13 6.93 0.51
CA ARG A 54 -0.93 7.71 1.73
C ARG A 54 -1.04 6.83 2.96
N ILE A 55 -0.04 6.95 3.85
CA ILE A 55 -0.07 6.39 5.21
C ILE A 55 -0.14 7.53 6.21
N SER A 56 -1.06 7.45 7.18
CA SER A 56 -1.05 8.28 8.38
C SER A 56 -0.18 7.63 9.45
N TYR A 57 0.78 8.36 10.00
CA TYR A 57 1.58 7.92 11.14
C TYR A 57 1.16 8.56 12.47
N ALA A 58 -0.06 9.13 12.52
CA ALA A 58 -0.69 9.59 13.76
C ALA A 58 -1.27 8.41 14.57
N THR A 59 -0.44 7.42 14.90
CA THR A 59 -0.78 6.22 15.70
C THR A 59 0.46 5.69 16.43
N GLY A 60 0.33 4.62 17.22
CA GLY A 60 1.42 4.05 18.00
C GLY A 60 2.52 3.39 17.15
N ILE A 61 3.77 3.46 17.63
CA ILE A 61 4.97 2.94 16.93
C ILE A 61 4.83 1.45 16.61
N GLN A 62 4.33 0.64 17.56
CA GLN A 62 4.18 -0.80 17.37
C GLN A 62 3.21 -1.14 16.23
N ALA A 63 2.13 -0.37 16.09
CA ALA A 63 1.18 -0.53 14.99
C ALA A 63 1.80 -0.13 13.65
N LEU A 64 2.62 0.93 13.62
CA LEU A 64 3.34 1.36 12.43
C LEU A 64 4.38 0.34 11.97
N GLU A 65 5.17 -0.19 12.90
CA GLU A 65 6.15 -1.24 12.58
C GLU A 65 5.47 -2.47 12.01
N GLU A 66 4.36 -2.91 12.60
CA GLU A 66 3.60 -4.05 12.11
C GLU A 66 3.00 -3.79 10.73
N ALA A 67 2.43 -2.61 10.49
CA ALA A 67 1.95 -2.22 9.16
C ALA A 67 3.08 -2.24 8.12
N CYS A 68 4.27 -1.74 8.47
CA CYS A 68 5.45 -1.78 7.59
C CYS A 68 5.89 -3.21 7.28
N ARG A 69 5.94 -4.12 8.27
CA ARG A 69 6.28 -5.54 8.06
C ARG A 69 5.29 -6.22 7.10
N ARG A 70 4.00 -5.93 7.26
CA ARG A 70 2.94 -6.44 6.38
C ARG A 70 3.05 -5.91 4.95
N ILE A 71 3.31 -4.60 4.79
CA ILE A 71 3.56 -4.00 3.47
C ILE A 71 4.77 -4.66 2.79
N GLN A 72 5.86 -4.90 3.53
CA GLN A 72 7.04 -5.57 3.00
C GLN A 72 6.73 -7.00 2.56
N ARG A 73 5.98 -7.76 3.38
CA ARG A 73 5.54 -9.12 3.05
C ARG A 73 4.66 -9.15 1.81
N PHE A 74 3.67 -8.26 1.71
CA PHE A 74 2.82 -8.13 0.53
C PHE A 74 3.65 -7.88 -0.73
N CYS A 75 4.49 -6.85 -0.72
CA CYS A 75 5.32 -6.48 -1.86
C CYS A 75 6.33 -7.58 -2.25
N GLY A 76 6.89 -8.31 -1.27
CA GLY A 76 7.82 -9.40 -1.49
C GLY A 76 7.18 -10.66 -2.08
N ASN A 77 5.86 -10.82 -1.96
CA ASN A 77 5.11 -11.95 -2.50
C ASN A 77 4.50 -11.69 -3.89
N LEU A 78 4.69 -10.49 -4.46
CA LEU A 78 4.20 -10.16 -5.80
C LEU A 78 5.06 -10.83 -6.87
N SER A 79 4.41 -11.39 -7.91
CA SER A 79 5.06 -12.01 -9.08
C SER A 79 4.90 -11.22 -10.37
#